data_AF-C9KLU6-F1
#
_entry.id   AF-C9KLU6-F1
#
_cell.length_a   1.000
_cell.length_b   1.000
_cell.length_c   1.000
_cell.angle_alpha   90.00
_cell.angle_beta   90.00
_cell.angle_gamma   90.00
#
_symmetry.space_group_name_H-M   'P 1'
#
loop_
_entity.id
_entity.type
_entity.pdbx_description
1 polymer ?
#
loop_
_entity_poly.entity_id
_entity_poly.type
_entity_poly.pdbx_seq_one_letter_code
_entity_poly.pdbx_strand_id
1 'polypeptide(L)'
;MDCFHNNHENKEVIIMKYVYPAILTPEDDGVIVSFPDVEGAYADGATIEEALDNAEDVLNVMLLTMEEQHKEIHPPTPLASLRIPEGSTTALVRADTLAYSRKVDTRAVRKSVSIPAWMDALAKDHNLNLSNVLQNAIRRELNIA
;
A
#
# COMPACT_ATOMS: atom_id res chain seq x y z
N MET A 1 -27.47 -10.97 32.17
CA MET A 1 -26.46 -12.01 31.92
C MET A 1 -25.95 -11.74 30.52
N ASP A 2 -24.84 -11.02 30.52
CA ASP A 2 -24.16 -10.48 29.35
C ASP A 2 -23.67 -11.58 28.42
N CYS A 3 -23.57 -11.26 27.13
CA CYS A 3 -22.48 -11.67 26.24
C CYS A 3 -22.81 -11.24 24.80
N PHE A 4 -22.71 -9.94 24.50
CA PHE A 4 -22.39 -9.52 23.14
C PHE A 4 -20.90 -9.80 22.92
N HIS A 5 -20.61 -10.88 22.21
CA HIS A 5 -19.26 -11.16 21.69
C HIS A 5 -18.96 -10.16 20.58
N ASN A 6 -18.46 -8.99 20.96
CA ASN A 6 -17.79 -8.11 20.01
C ASN A 6 -16.34 -8.59 19.85
N ASN A 7 -16.14 -9.59 19.01
CA ASN A 7 -14.83 -9.82 18.38
C ASN A 7 -14.67 -8.79 17.26
N HIS A 8 -14.37 -7.55 17.65
CA HIS A 8 -13.66 -6.64 16.75
C HIS A 8 -12.19 -7.02 16.85
N GLU A 9 -11.76 -7.96 16.01
CA GLU A 9 -10.35 -8.06 15.66
C GLU A 9 -9.93 -6.67 15.18
N ASN A 10 -8.99 -6.06 15.92
CA ASN A 10 -8.28 -4.87 15.48
C ASN A 10 -7.65 -5.19 14.14
N LYS A 11 -8.33 -4.85 13.04
CA LYS A 11 -7.71 -4.80 11.72
C LYS A 11 -6.67 -3.69 11.80
N GLU A 12 -5.40 -4.07 11.91
CA GLU A 12 -4.30 -3.17 11.60
C GLU A 12 -4.61 -2.53 10.25
N VAL A 13 -4.76 -1.21 10.24
CA VAL A 13 -4.73 -0.46 8.99
C VAL A 13 -3.26 -0.47 8.60
N ILE A 14 -2.91 -1.40 7.72
CA ILE A 14 -1.52 -1.73 7.49
C ILE A 14 -0.93 -0.63 6.59
N ILE A 15 -0.16 0.28 7.20
CA ILE A 15 0.75 1.15 6.47
C ILE A 15 1.88 0.25 5.96
N MET A 16 1.69 -0.42 4.82
CA MET A 16 2.73 -1.31 4.32
C MET A 16 3.63 -0.60 3.34
N LYS A 17 4.81 -0.28 3.88
CA LYS A 17 5.99 0.01 3.09
C LYS A 17 6.75 -1.30 2.93
N TYR A 18 7.06 -1.62 1.69
CA TYR A 18 7.85 -2.78 1.33
C TYR A 18 9.10 -2.35 0.61
N VAL A 19 10.11 -3.22 0.65
CA VAL A 19 11.30 -3.09 -0.17
C VAL A 19 11.61 -4.47 -0.70
N TYR A 20 11.48 -4.67 -2.02
CA TYR A 20 11.79 -5.95 -2.65
C TYR A 20 12.98 -5.81 -3.59
N PRO A 21 13.86 -6.82 -3.65
CA PRO A 21 14.82 -6.92 -4.71
C PRO A 21 14.15 -7.09 -6.07
N ALA A 22 14.64 -6.33 -7.02
CA ALA A 22 14.34 -6.47 -8.43
C ALA A 22 15.58 -6.96 -9.17
N ILE A 23 15.38 -7.83 -10.15
CA ILE A 23 16.40 -8.24 -11.11
C ILE A 23 16.14 -7.49 -12.41
N LEU A 24 17.13 -6.74 -12.86
CA LEU A 24 17.13 -5.99 -14.11
C LEU A 24 17.93 -6.80 -15.14
N THR A 25 17.26 -7.22 -16.20
CA THR A 25 17.83 -7.98 -17.31
C THR A 25 17.89 -7.08 -18.53
N PRO A 26 19.09 -6.72 -19.02
CA PRO A 26 19.24 -5.99 -20.26
C PRO A 26 18.73 -6.80 -21.45
N GLU A 27 18.00 -6.15 -22.35
CA GLU A 27 17.53 -6.68 -23.62
C GLU A 27 18.00 -5.77 -24.77
N ASP A 28 17.80 -6.19 -26.03
CA ASP A 28 18.28 -5.46 -27.21
C ASP A 28 17.73 -4.03 -27.33
N ASP A 29 16.50 -3.79 -26.85
CA ASP A 29 15.78 -2.52 -26.96
C ASP A 29 15.34 -1.91 -25.62
N GLY A 30 15.87 -2.41 -24.50
CA GLY A 30 15.53 -1.90 -23.18
C GLY A 30 15.99 -2.76 -22.02
N VAL A 31 15.23 -2.71 -20.94
CA VAL A 31 15.50 -3.44 -19.70
C VAL A 31 14.20 -4.05 -19.19
N ILE A 32 14.23 -5.35 -18.90
CA ILE A 32 13.16 -6.05 -18.20
C ILE A 32 13.48 -6.06 -16.71
N VAL A 33 12.50 -5.76 -15.88
CA VAL A 33 12.57 -5.82 -14.42
C VAL A 33 11.62 -6.90 -13.92
N SER A 34 12.10 -7.76 -13.03
CA SER A 34 11.31 -8.81 -12.41
C SER A 34 11.56 -8.88 -10.91
N PHE A 35 10.56 -9.34 -10.16
CA PHE A 35 10.63 -9.50 -8.71
C PHE A 35 10.60 -10.99 -8.35
N PRO A 36 11.71 -11.58 -7.87
CA PRO A 36 11.77 -13.01 -7.56
C PRO A 36 10.74 -13.47 -6.53
N ASP A 37 10.41 -12.61 -5.57
CA ASP A 37 9.50 -12.92 -4.46
C ASP A 37 8.06 -12.45 -4.69
N VAL A 38 7.78 -11.74 -5.80
CA VAL A 38 6.44 -11.25 -6.15
C VAL A 38 6.06 -11.81 -7.52
N GLU A 39 5.43 -12.98 -7.50
CA GLU A 39 5.05 -13.70 -8.72
C GLU A 39 4.16 -12.85 -9.62
N GLY A 40 4.49 -12.81 -10.92
CA GLY A 40 3.73 -12.06 -11.91
C GLY A 40 4.05 -10.57 -11.98
N ALA A 41 4.91 -10.05 -11.10
CA ALA A 41 5.39 -8.67 -11.16
C ALA A 41 6.56 -8.55 -12.14
N TYR A 42 6.24 -8.07 -13.35
CA TYR A 42 7.20 -7.75 -14.40
C TYR A 42 6.95 -6.34 -14.93
N ALA A 43 8.02 -5.64 -15.23
CA ALA A 43 8.00 -4.35 -15.89
C ALA A 43 9.09 -4.29 -16.94
N ASP A 44 8.97 -3.36 -17.87
CA ASP A 44 9.96 -3.08 -18.89
C ASP A 44 10.09 -1.57 -19.10
N GLY A 45 11.18 -1.14 -19.74
CA GLY A 45 11.38 0.24 -20.12
C GLY A 45 12.52 0.38 -21.13
N ALA A 46 12.47 1.41 -21.96
CA ALA A 46 13.52 1.68 -22.95
C ALA A 46 14.82 2.16 -22.28
N THR A 47 14.72 2.71 -21.07
CA THR A 47 15.86 3.05 -20.21
C THR A 47 15.73 2.38 -18.84
N ILE A 48 16.85 2.29 -18.11
CA ILE A 48 16.84 1.80 -16.72
C ILE A 48 15.91 2.65 -15.84
N GLU A 49 15.87 3.96 -16.06
CA GLU A 49 15.04 4.89 -15.29
C GLU A 49 13.55 4.59 -15.51
N GLU A 50 13.12 4.48 -16.77
CA GLU A 50 11.75 4.12 -17.13
C GLU A 50 11.38 2.73 -16.61
N ALA A 51 12.29 1.76 -16.74
CA ALA A 51 12.06 0.40 -16.28
C ALA A 51 11.89 0.33 -14.75
N LEU A 52 12.64 1.13 -13.99
CA LEU A 52 12.51 1.23 -12.54
C LEU A 52 11.24 1.96 -12.10
N ASP A 53 10.85 3.04 -12.79
CA ASP A 53 9.59 3.74 -12.55
C ASP A 53 8.40 2.79 -12.77
N ASN A 54 8.41 2.04 -13.88
CA ASN A 54 7.39 1.04 -14.19
C ASN A 54 7.41 -0.13 -13.18
N ALA A 55 8.59 -0.53 -12.72
CA ALA A 55 8.73 -1.57 -11.70
C ALA A 55 8.15 -1.15 -10.34
N GLU A 56 8.34 0.11 -9.93
CA GLU A 56 7.71 0.66 -8.71
C GLU A 56 6.18 0.61 -8.82
N ASP A 57 5.62 1.03 -9.95
CA ASP A 57 4.17 0.99 -10.18
C ASP A 57 3.62 -0.44 -10.14
N VAL A 58 4.24 -1.38 -10.87
CA VAL A 58 3.81 -2.79 -10.88
C VAL A 58 3.92 -3.41 -9.49
N LEU A 59 5.00 -3.15 -8.75
CA LEU A 59 5.17 -3.68 -7.40
C LEU A 59 4.08 -3.18 -6.45
N ASN A 60 3.74 -1.89 -6.51
CA ASN A 60 2.64 -1.33 -5.71
C ASN A 60 1.29 -1.97 -6.06
N VAL A 61 0.97 -2.14 -7.34
CA VAL A 61 -0.28 -2.76 -7.80
C VAL A 61 -0.38 -4.20 -7.28
N MET A 62 0.69 -4.98 -7.43
CA MET A 62 0.69 -6.40 -7.06
C MET A 62 0.55 -6.58 -5.55
N LEU A 63 1.32 -5.83 -4.75
CA LEU A 63 1.24 -5.90 -3.29
C LEU A 63 -0.10 -5.42 -2.76
N LEU A 64 -0.64 -4.32 -3.30
CA LEU A 64 -1.98 -3.84 -2.94
C LEU A 64 -3.05 -4.89 -3.26
N THR A 65 -2.96 -5.54 -4.42
CA THR A 65 -3.87 -6.61 -4.81
C THR A 65 -3.79 -7.80 -3.86
N MET A 66 -2.58 -8.18 -3.42
CA MET A 66 -2.37 -9.24 -2.43
C MET A 66 -2.99 -8.86 -1.07
N GLU A 67 -2.83 -7.62 -0.62
CA GLU A 67 -3.45 -7.09 0.60
C GLU A 67 -4.98 -7.18 0.55
N GLU A 68 -5.59 -6.70 -0.54
CA GLU A 68 -7.04 -6.70 -0.77
C GLU A 68 -7.61 -8.12 -0.82
N GLN A 69 -6.84 -9.06 -1.38
CA GLN A 69 -7.22 -10.47 -1.47
C GLN A 69 -6.87 -11.28 -0.21
N HIS A 70 -6.28 -10.64 0.81
CA HIS A 70 -5.78 -11.30 2.02
C HIS A 70 -4.82 -12.47 1.71
N LYS A 71 -4.01 -12.32 0.67
CA LYS A 71 -2.93 -13.24 0.33
C LYS A 71 -1.74 -12.99 1.24
N GLU A 72 -1.00 -14.06 1.55
CA GLU A 72 0.24 -13.96 2.31
C GLU A 72 1.30 -13.21 1.48
N ILE A 73 1.97 -12.24 2.10
CA ILE A 73 3.07 -11.48 1.52
C ILE A 73 4.35 -11.90 2.25
N HIS A 74 5.17 -12.70 1.60
CA HIS A 74 6.39 -13.25 2.20
C HIS A 74 7.49 -12.18 2.25
N PRO A 75 8.34 -12.17 3.29
CA PRO A 75 9.46 -11.23 3.36
C PRO A 75 10.41 -11.37 2.16
N PRO A 76 11.03 -10.28 1.71
CA PRO A 76 11.94 -10.30 0.57
C PRO A 76 13.15 -11.20 0.82
N THR A 77 13.57 -11.92 -0.21
CA THR A 77 14.82 -12.66 -0.20
C THR A 77 15.98 -11.67 -0.08
N PRO A 78 16.96 -11.87 0.82
CA PRO A 78 18.12 -11.00 0.90
C PRO A 78 18.89 -10.95 -0.42
N LEU A 79 19.37 -9.77 -0.85
CA LEU A 79 20.15 -9.60 -2.08
C LEU A 79 21.32 -10.59 -2.19
N ALA A 80 22.02 -10.84 -1.07
CA ALA A 80 23.15 -11.77 -1.01
C ALA A 80 22.78 -13.24 -1.29
N SER A 81 21.51 -13.59 -1.19
CA SER A 81 20.98 -14.94 -1.42
C SER A 81 20.35 -15.11 -2.81
N LEU A 82 20.24 -14.03 -3.59
CA LEU A 82 19.64 -14.08 -4.91
C LEU A 82 20.57 -14.72 -5.92
N ARG A 83 19.98 -15.53 -6.80
CA ARG A 83 20.65 -16.02 -8.00
C ARG A 83 20.37 -15.03 -9.12
N ILE A 84 21.40 -14.29 -9.50
CA ILE A 84 21.32 -13.27 -10.53
C ILE A 84 21.77 -13.91 -11.85
N PRO A 85 20.98 -13.84 -12.93
CA PRO A 85 21.40 -14.28 -14.25
C PRO A 85 22.66 -13.53 -14.73
N GLU A 86 23.45 -14.18 -15.58
CA GLU A 86 24.64 -13.54 -16.15
C GLU A 86 24.25 -12.32 -17.00
N GLY A 87 24.92 -11.19 -16.78
CA GLY A 87 24.61 -9.93 -17.47
C GLY A 87 23.50 -9.10 -16.83
N SER A 88 22.72 -9.66 -15.89
CA SER A 88 21.71 -8.93 -15.13
C SER A 88 22.31 -8.17 -13.95
N THR A 89 21.60 -7.15 -13.47
CA THR A 89 21.90 -6.42 -12.24
C THR A 89 20.73 -6.46 -11.27
N THR A 90 20.93 -5.98 -10.04
CA THR A 90 19.88 -5.94 -9.01
C THR A 90 19.68 -4.54 -8.46
N ALA A 91 18.44 -4.22 -8.11
CA ALA A 91 18.07 -3.00 -7.39
C ALA A 91 17.13 -3.33 -6.23
N LEU A 92 17.03 -2.44 -5.25
CA LEU A 92 15.96 -2.48 -4.26
C LEU A 92 14.89 -1.49 -4.69
N VAL A 93 13.66 -1.97 -4.88
CA VAL A 93 12.52 -1.14 -5.23
C VAL A 93 11.59 -1.04 -4.04
N ARG A 94 11.17 0.18 -3.72
CA ARG A 94 10.25 0.45 -2.62
C ARG A 94 8.81 0.44 -3.14
N ALA A 95 7.90 -0.12 -2.36
CA ALA A 95 6.47 0.08 -2.52
C ALA A 95 5.88 0.72 -1.26
N ASP A 96 4.88 1.57 -1.44
CA ASP A 96 4.11 2.23 -0.39
C ASP A 96 2.64 2.10 -0.77
N THR A 97 2.05 0.92 -0.48
CA THR A 97 0.71 0.55 -0.98
C THR A 97 -0.37 1.49 -0.47
N LEU A 98 -0.16 2.09 0.71
CA LEU A 98 -1.05 3.10 1.25
C LEU A 98 -0.98 4.43 0.48
N ALA A 99 0.22 4.92 0.17
CA ALA A 99 0.38 6.12 -0.65
C ALA A 99 -0.15 5.89 -2.06
N TYR A 100 0.11 4.71 -2.62
CA TYR A 100 -0.40 4.30 -3.92
C TYR A 100 -1.93 4.24 -3.95
N SER A 101 -2.54 3.55 -2.98
CA SER A 101 -4.00 3.45 -2.82
C SER A 101 -4.67 4.83 -2.79
N ARG A 102 -4.10 5.82 -2.10
CA ARG A 102 -4.63 7.20 -2.06
C ARG A 102 -4.57 7.93 -3.40
N LYS A 103 -3.55 7.62 -4.21
CA LYS A 103 -3.37 8.22 -5.54
C LYS A 103 -4.42 7.67 -6.51
N VAL A 104 -4.73 6.38 -6.41
CA VAL A 104 -5.62 5.68 -7.36
C VAL A 104 -7.08 5.63 -6.93
N ASP A 105 -7.38 5.50 -5.62
CA ASP A 105 -8.75 5.55 -5.08
C ASP A 105 -9.02 6.90 -4.39
N THR A 106 -9.68 7.79 -5.13
CA THR A 106 -10.09 9.12 -4.65
C THR A 106 -11.56 9.18 -4.21
N ARG A 107 -12.24 8.03 -4.15
CA ARG A 107 -13.68 7.99 -3.90
C ARG A 107 -14.00 8.35 -2.45
N ALA A 108 -14.86 9.36 -2.28
CA ALA A 108 -15.44 9.64 -0.97
C ALA A 108 -16.45 8.54 -0.58
N VAL A 109 -16.20 7.86 0.53
CA VAL A 109 -17.14 6.87 1.10
C VAL A 109 -17.91 7.49 2.26
N ARG A 110 -19.23 7.57 2.16
CA ARG A 110 -20.09 8.06 3.24
C ARG A 110 -20.12 7.04 4.38
N LYS A 111 -19.78 7.50 5.59
CA LYS A 111 -19.90 6.72 6.83
C LYS A 111 -20.96 7.33 7.73
N SER A 112 -21.78 6.48 8.34
CA SER A 112 -22.70 6.88 9.41
C SER A 112 -21.98 6.71 10.74
N VAL A 113 -22.03 7.71 11.62
CA VAL A 113 -21.39 7.68 12.94
C VAL A 113 -22.43 7.92 14.03
N SER A 114 -22.24 7.27 15.17
CA SER A 114 -23.07 7.46 16.37
C SER A 114 -22.32 8.28 17.40
N ILE A 115 -22.87 9.44 17.75
CA ILE A 115 -22.34 10.32 18.80
C ILE A 115 -23.48 10.72 19.75
N PRO A 116 -23.19 11.05 21.03
CA PRO A 116 -24.20 11.57 21.94
C PRO A 116 -24.90 12.82 21.38
N ALA A 117 -26.20 12.97 21.62
CA ALA A 117 -27.00 14.07 21.08
C ALA A 117 -26.47 15.47 21.47
N TRP A 118 -25.93 15.60 22.69
CA TRP A 118 -25.32 16.86 23.15
C TRP A 118 -24.08 17.25 22.34
N MET A 119 -23.33 16.27 21.81
CA MET A 119 -22.13 16.50 21.01
C MET A 119 -22.51 16.92 19.58
N ASP A 120 -23.54 16.31 19.00
CA ASP A 120 -24.08 16.72 17.70
C ASP A 120 -24.64 18.16 17.74
N ALA A 121 -25.38 18.50 18.80
CA ALA A 121 -25.89 19.86 19.01
C ALA A 121 -24.74 20.89 19.09
N LEU A 122 -23.71 20.60 19.89
CA LEU A 122 -22.55 21.46 20.05
C LEU A 122 -21.74 21.59 18.75
N ALA A 123 -21.57 20.49 18.01
CA ALA A 123 -20.88 20.51 16.73
C ALA A 123 -21.60 21.38 15.69
N LYS A 124 -22.93 21.32 15.64
CA LYS A 124 -23.76 22.17 14.77
C LYS A 124 -23.67 23.64 15.15
N ASP A 125 -23.75 23.96 16.44
CA ASP A 125 -23.66 25.35 16.95
C ASP A 125 -22.31 26.01 16.58
N HIS A 126 -21.23 25.24 16.64
CA HIS A 126 -19.89 25.68 16.24
C HIS A 126 -19.57 25.46 14.76
N ASN A 127 -20.55 25.06 13.94
CA ASN A 127 -20.41 24.82 12.51
C ASN A 127 -19.24 23.86 12.15
N LEU A 128 -19.03 22.83 12.99
CA LEU A 128 -17.98 21.84 12.81
C LEU A 128 -18.29 20.88 11.65
N ASN A 129 -17.31 20.68 10.78
CA ASN A 129 -17.37 19.66 9.74
C ASN A 129 -16.99 18.29 10.32
N LEU A 130 -18.00 17.51 10.72
CA LEU A 130 -17.81 16.18 11.31
C LEU A 130 -17.04 15.22 10.40
N SER A 131 -17.15 15.35 9.07
CA SER A 131 -16.37 14.53 8.14
C SER A 131 -14.88 14.85 8.24
N ASN A 132 -14.51 16.14 8.27
CA ASN A 132 -13.12 16.55 8.41
C ASN A 132 -12.56 16.18 9.79
N VAL A 133 -13.35 16.36 10.84
CA VAL A 133 -12.97 15.96 12.21
C VAL A 133 -12.69 14.46 12.26
N LEU A 134 -13.58 13.63 11.70
CA LEU A 134 -13.39 12.19 11.66
C LEU A 134 -12.15 11.80 10.84
N GLN A 135 -11.97 12.39 9.65
CA GLN A 135 -10.77 12.13 8.84
C GLN A 135 -9.49 12.52 9.57
N ASN A 136 -9.45 13.69 10.22
CA ASN A 136 -8.28 14.14 10.97
C ASN A 136 -8.00 13.27 12.20
N ALA A 137 -9.06 12.81 12.89
CA ALA A 137 -8.93 11.87 13.99
C ALA A 137 -8.34 10.55 13.50
N ILE A 138 -8.91 9.94 12.46
CA ILE A 138 -8.38 8.71 11.84
C ILE A 138 -6.91 8.91 11.42
N ARG A 139 -6.59 10.06 10.80
CA ARG A 139 -5.22 10.36 10.40
C ARG A 139 -4.24 10.35 11.57
N ARG A 140 -4.63 11.01 12.67
CA ARG A 140 -3.83 11.07 13.89
C ARG A 140 -3.71 9.70 14.57
N GLU A 141 -4.80 8.99 14.74
CA GLU A 141 -4.81 7.68 15.43
C GLU A 141 -3.99 6.63 14.66
N LEU A 142 -4.00 6.71 13.32
CA LEU A 142 -3.23 5.80 12.47
C LEU A 142 -1.86 6.33 12.07
N ASN A 143 -1.46 7.51 12.56
CA ASN A 143 -0.19 8.15 12.23
C ASN A 143 0.06 8.28 10.72
N ILE A 144 -0.96 8.74 9.99
CA ILE A 144 -0.93 8.96 8.55
C ILE A 144 -1.06 10.45 8.21
N ALA A 145 -0.24 10.93 7.27
CA ALA A 145 -0.30 12.30 6.75
C ALA A 145 -1.54 12.55 5.89
#